data_AF-A0A8J3XX54-F1
#
_entry.id   AF-A0A8J3XX54-F1
#
_cell.length_a   1.000
_cell.length_b   1.000
_cell.length_c   1.000
_cell.angle_alpha   90.00
_cell.angle_beta   90.00
_cell.angle_gamma   90.00
#
_symmetry.space_group_name_H-M   'P 1'
#
loop_
_entity.id
_entity.type
_entity.pdbx_description
1 polymer ?
#
loop_
_entity_poly.entity_id
_entity_poly.type
_entity_poly.pdbx_seq_one_letter_code
_entity_poly.pdbx_strand_id
1 'polypeptide(L)'
;MSESQAAIEKLRVELAALGVDDAYEIGDDVTLSVWIGLVVSFREGLYRWREGAVKCRHLGTDPVGCATRVARRYAELKAHVPPWWEELAQVLRGEGAERHP
;
A
#
# COMPACT_ATOMS: atom_id res chain seq x y z
N MET A 1 -17.24 7.93 -10.92
CA MET A 1 -16.01 7.90 -10.10
C MET A 1 -16.36 8.39 -8.71
N SER A 2 -16.09 7.58 -7.69
CA SER A 2 -16.29 7.99 -6.30
C SER A 2 -15.17 8.94 -5.86
N GLU A 3 -15.40 9.71 -4.80
CA GLU A 3 -14.36 10.56 -4.18
C GLU A 3 -13.15 9.71 -3.79
N SER A 4 -13.39 8.52 -3.25
CA SER A 4 -12.33 7.60 -2.85
C SER A 4 -11.49 7.11 -4.04
N GLN A 5 -12.14 6.76 -5.14
CA GLN A 5 -11.44 6.35 -6.37
C GLN A 5 -10.56 7.49 -6.91
N ALA A 6 -11.07 8.73 -6.92
CA ALA A 6 -10.29 9.90 -7.34
C ALA A 6 -9.09 10.17 -6.41
N ALA A 7 -9.26 9.98 -5.10
CA ALA A 7 -8.19 10.11 -4.11
C ALA A 7 -7.10 9.05 -4.29
N ILE A 8 -7.48 7.79 -4.52
CA ILE A 8 -6.53 6.69 -4.77
C ILE A 8 -5.78 6.88 -6.09
N GLU A 9 -6.46 7.25 -7.17
CA GLU A 9 -5.79 7.51 -8.45
C GLU A 9 -4.81 8.69 -8.33
N LYS A 10 -5.20 9.77 -7.64
CA LYS A 10 -4.29 10.88 -7.38
C LYS A 10 -3.07 10.43 -6.56
N LEU A 11 -3.27 9.67 -5.49
CA LEU A 11 -2.17 9.12 -4.69
C LEU A 11 -1.22 8.26 -5.55
N ARG A 12 -1.75 7.43 -6.44
CA ARG A 12 -0.97 6.60 -7.35
C ARG A 12 -0.11 7.44 -8.30
N VAL A 13 -0.66 8.51 -8.86
CA VAL A 13 0.10 9.46 -9.70
C VAL A 13 1.24 10.11 -8.92
N GLU A 14 0.99 10.59 -7.71
CA GLU A 14 2.02 11.20 -6.85
C GLU A 14 3.11 10.18 -6.48
N LEU A 15 2.74 8.91 -6.25
CA LEU A 15 3.69 7.83 -5.97
C LEU A 15 4.57 7.50 -7.18
N ALA A 16 3.98 7.42 -8.38
CA ALA A 16 4.73 7.22 -9.62
C ALA A 16 5.72 8.37 -9.88
N ALA A 17 5.31 9.62 -9.60
CA ALA A 17 6.21 10.78 -9.69
C ALA A 17 7.42 10.70 -8.74
N LEU A 18 7.32 9.89 -7.69
CA LEU A 18 8.39 9.60 -6.72
C LEU A 18 9.16 8.30 -7.02
N GLY A 19 8.89 7.65 -8.16
CA GLY A 19 9.55 6.41 -8.59
C GLY A 19 8.98 5.13 -7.96
N VAL A 20 7.73 5.19 -7.47
CA VAL A 20 7.00 4.03 -6.94
C VAL A 20 6.00 3.55 -8.00
N ASP A 21 6.50 2.86 -9.01
CA ASP A 21 5.72 2.44 -10.18
C ASP A 21 4.97 1.11 -9.98
N ASP A 22 5.32 0.37 -8.94
CA ASP A 22 4.76 -0.95 -8.63
C ASP A 22 3.38 -0.88 -7.93
N ALA A 23 2.86 0.33 -7.68
CA ALA A 23 1.63 0.52 -6.91
C ALA A 23 0.37 0.25 -7.75
N TYR A 24 -0.54 -0.58 -7.21
CA TYR A 24 -1.79 -0.97 -7.88
C TYR A 24 -2.97 -1.01 -6.92
N GLU A 25 -4.18 -0.80 -7.44
CA GLU A 25 -5.41 -0.85 -6.65
C GLU A 25 -5.88 -2.31 -6.42
N ILE A 26 -6.40 -2.62 -5.24
CA ILE A 26 -6.87 -3.97 -4.87
C ILE A 26 -8.34 -4.22 -5.33
N GLY A 27 -8.96 -3.25 -6.02
CA GLY A 27 -10.30 -3.38 -6.61
C GLY A 27 -11.46 -3.08 -5.67
N ASP A 28 -11.18 -2.46 -4.51
CA ASP A 28 -12.18 -1.97 -3.57
C ASP A 28 -12.41 -0.44 -3.66
N ASP A 29 -11.90 0.20 -4.72
CA ASP A 29 -11.91 1.65 -4.99
C ASP A 29 -11.27 2.53 -3.89
N VAL A 30 -10.75 1.92 -2.83
CA VAL A 30 -10.28 2.65 -1.64
C VAL A 30 -8.91 2.21 -1.15
N THR A 31 -8.33 1.13 -1.70
CA THR A 31 -7.06 0.57 -1.24
C THR A 31 -6.07 0.43 -2.39
N LEU A 32 -4.90 1.06 -2.20
CA LEU A 32 -3.71 0.95 -3.03
C LEU A 32 -2.68 0.05 -2.36
N SER A 33 -2.31 -1.04 -3.02
CA SER A 33 -1.14 -1.86 -2.69
C SER A 33 0.10 -1.18 -3.26
N VAL A 34 1.08 -0.87 -2.43
CA VAL A 34 2.30 -0.15 -2.84
C VAL A 34 3.50 -1.09 -2.87
N TRP A 35 3.57 -2.01 -1.91
CA TRP A 35 4.56 -3.07 -1.85
C TRP A 35 4.03 -4.21 -0.99
N ILE A 36 4.75 -5.33 -0.94
CA ILE A 36 4.38 -6.47 -0.11
C ILE A 36 4.33 -6.05 1.35
N GLY A 37 3.13 -6.08 1.93
CA GLY A 37 2.87 -5.61 3.28
C GLY A 37 2.71 -4.09 3.42
N LEU A 38 2.90 -3.28 2.36
CA LEU A 38 2.71 -1.83 2.40
C LEU A 38 1.46 -1.44 1.61
N VAL A 39 0.39 -1.08 2.31
CA VAL A 39 -0.89 -0.69 1.69
C VAL A 39 -1.34 0.68 2.18
N VAL A 40 -1.96 1.45 1.31
CA VAL A 40 -2.61 2.74 1.63
C VAL A 40 -4.10 2.61 1.34
N SER A 41 -4.94 3.15 2.22
CA SER A 41 -6.38 3.19 2.04
C SER A 41 -6.92 4.60 2.26
N PHE A 42 -7.95 4.99 1.52
CA PHE A 42 -8.62 6.27 1.67
C PHE A 42 -10.06 6.05 2.16
N ARG A 43 -10.33 6.45 3.40
CA ARG A 43 -11.66 6.32 4.02
C ARG A 43 -11.98 7.56 4.82
N GLU A 44 -13.21 8.03 4.74
CA GLU A 44 -13.71 9.19 5.50
C GLU A 44 -12.85 10.45 5.27
N GLY A 45 -12.38 10.67 4.03
CA GLY A 45 -11.54 11.81 3.68
C GLY A 45 -10.06 11.68 4.10
N LEU A 46 -9.65 10.51 4.60
CA LEU A 46 -8.33 10.31 5.22
C LEU A 46 -7.56 9.16 4.56
N TYR A 47 -6.30 9.43 4.22
CA TYR A 47 -5.30 8.42 3.91
C TYR A 47 -4.84 7.70 5.18
N ARG A 48 -4.77 6.38 5.11
CA ARG A 48 -4.35 5.46 6.16
C ARG A 48 -3.47 4.40 5.54
N TRP A 49 -2.24 4.25 5.99
CA TRP A 49 -1.37 3.20 5.48
C TRP A 49 -1.04 2.16 6.55
N ARG A 50 -0.53 1.00 6.15
CA ARG A 50 -0.21 -0.14 7.03
C ARG A 50 1.03 -0.86 6.53
N GLU A 51 1.75 -1.48 7.46
CA GLU A 51 2.96 -2.27 7.21
C GLU A 51 2.80 -3.68 7.80
N GLY A 52 2.82 -4.71 6.95
CA GLY A 52 2.51 -6.09 7.32
C GLY A 52 1.13 -6.22 7.97
N ALA A 53 1.05 -6.98 9.07
CA ALA A 53 -0.14 -7.09 9.90
C ALA A 53 -0.32 -5.89 10.86
N VAL A 54 0.69 -5.02 10.99
CA VAL A 54 0.69 -3.93 11.96
C VAL A 54 0.04 -2.69 11.34
N LYS A 55 -0.98 -2.16 12.02
CA LYS A 55 -1.68 -0.95 11.61
C LYS A 55 -0.88 0.30 12.00
N CYS A 56 0.05 0.74 11.14
CA CYS A 56 0.74 2.03 11.31
C CYS A 56 -0.18 3.20 10.95
N ARG A 57 -0.93 3.74 11.93
CA ARG A 57 -1.83 4.87 11.69
C ARG A 57 -1.05 6.17 11.56
N HIS A 58 -0.74 6.58 10.33
CA HIS A 58 -0.56 7.99 10.04
C HIS A 58 -1.76 8.48 9.22
N LEU A 59 -2.58 9.31 9.85
CA LEU A 59 -3.71 9.97 9.22
C LEU A 59 -3.22 11.20 8.45
N GLY A 60 -3.71 11.39 7.23
CA GLY A 60 -3.48 12.62 6.48
C GLY A 60 -4.57 12.84 5.44
N THR A 61 -4.81 14.09 5.07
CA THR A 61 -5.74 14.49 4.01
C THR A 61 -5.02 14.88 2.72
N ASP A 62 -3.73 15.22 2.81
CA ASP A 62 -2.92 15.64 1.67
C ASP A 62 -2.31 14.43 0.93
N PRO A 63 -2.66 14.21 -0.36
CA PRO A 63 -2.10 13.14 -1.18
C PRO A 63 -0.59 13.26 -1.37
N VAL A 64 -0.04 14.47 -1.54
CA VAL A 64 1.40 14.67 -1.81
C VAL A 64 2.23 14.30 -0.60
N GLY A 65 1.84 14.81 0.58
CA GLY A 65 2.45 14.43 1.84
C GLY A 65 2.29 12.95 2.16
N CYS A 66 1.15 12.34 1.79
CA CYS A 66 0.96 10.89 1.91
C CYS A 66 1.94 10.13 1.02
N ALA A 67 2.00 10.46 -0.27
CA ALA A 67 2.91 9.83 -1.24
C ALA A 67 4.36 9.96 -0.80
N THR A 68 4.79 11.14 -0.35
CA THR A 68 6.17 11.37 0.13
C THR A 68 6.55 10.43 1.28
N ARG A 69 5.68 10.28 2.28
CA ARG A 69 5.92 9.39 3.43
C ARG A 69 5.96 7.93 3.01
N VAL A 70 5.01 7.52 2.16
CA VAL A 70 4.88 6.15 1.68
C VAL A 70 6.08 5.79 0.78
N ALA A 71 6.49 6.68 -0.13
CA ALA A 71 7.65 6.48 -0.99
C ALA A 71 8.96 6.38 -0.20
N ARG A 72 9.14 7.24 0.81
CA ARG A 72 10.27 7.13 1.74
C ARG A 72 10.29 5.77 2.43
N ARG A 73 9.14 5.33 2.96
CA ARG A 73 9.09 4.04 3.65
C ARG A 73 9.32 2.87 2.69
N TYR A 74 8.75 2.92 1.51
CA TYR A 74 8.98 1.96 0.45
C TYR A 74 10.48 1.81 0.13
N ALA A 75 11.22 2.93 0.02
CA ALA A 75 12.66 2.91 -0.19
C ALA A 75 13.41 2.28 1.00
N GLU A 76 13.05 2.63 2.23
CA GLU A 76 13.62 2.05 3.45
C GLU A 76 13.42 0.52 3.51
N LEU A 77 12.21 0.08 3.19
CA LEU A 77 11.83 -1.33 3.18
C LEU A 77 12.49 -2.12 2.04
N LYS A 78 12.63 -1.54 0.85
CA LYS A 78 13.39 -2.18 -0.25
C LYS A 78 14.89 -2.27 0.07
N ALA A 79 15.46 -1.29 0.76
CA ALA A 79 16.87 -1.31 1.17
C ALA A 79 17.14 -2.30 2.31
N HIS A 80 16.19 -2.44 3.24
CA HIS A 80 16.31 -3.31 4.42
C HIS A 80 15.02 -4.13 4.58
N VAL A 81 14.93 -5.23 3.83
CA VAL A 81 13.75 -6.11 3.85
C VAL A 81 13.56 -6.68 5.26
N PRO A 82 12.43 -6.40 5.94
CA PRO A 82 12.24 -6.88 7.30
C PRO A 82 12.00 -8.39 7.37
N PRO A 83 12.36 -9.08 8.46
CA PRO A 83 12.14 -10.53 8.60
C PRO A 83 10.68 -10.97 8.47
N TRP A 84 9.72 -10.15 8.94
CA TRP A 84 8.29 -10.42 8.80
C TRP A 84 7.82 -10.49 7.34
N TRP A 85 8.62 -9.99 6.39
CA TRP A 85 8.33 -10.12 4.96
C TRP A 85 8.34 -11.59 4.52
N GLU A 86 9.24 -12.42 5.04
CA GLU A 86 9.29 -13.84 4.69
C GLU A 86 8.04 -14.57 5.20
N GLU A 87 7.60 -14.26 6.42
CA GLU A 87 6.34 -14.79 6.98
C GLU A 87 5.15 -14.37 6.12
N LEU A 88 5.06 -13.09 5.74
CA LEU A 88 4.01 -12.58 4.86
C LEU A 88 4.06 -13.23 3.46
N ALA A 89 5.25 -13.39 2.90
CA ALA A 89 5.46 -14.03 1.60
C ALA A 89 5.11 -15.52 1.65
N GLN A 90 5.36 -16.21 2.76
CA GLN A 90 4.94 -17.60 2.97
C GLN A 90 3.42 -17.71 3.03
N VAL A 91 2.72 -16.83 3.74
CA VAL A 91 1.25 -16.79 3.77
C VAL A 91 0.69 -16.56 2.37
N LEU A 92 1.19 -15.54 1.66
CA LEU A 92 0.75 -15.22 0.30
C LEU A 92 1.07 -16.34 -0.71
N ARG A 93 2.15 -17.11 -0.50
CA ARG A 93 2.48 -18.29 -1.33
C ARG A 93 1.70 -19.55 -0.92
N GLY A 94 1.31 -19.68 0.35
CA GLY A 94 0.61 -20.82 0.92
C GLY A 94 -0.88 -20.86 0.59
N GLU A 95 -1.54 -19.71 0.46
CA GLU A 95 -2.95 -19.63 0.04
C GLU A 95 -3.18 -20.02 -1.43
N GLY A 96 -2.11 -20.16 -2.25
CA GLY A 96 -2.19 -20.69 -3.61
C GLY A 96 -2.09 -22.23 -3.71
N ALA A 97 -1.86 -22.94 -2.61
CA ALA A 97 -1.58 -24.38 -2.61
C ALA A 97 -2.68 -25.25 -1.97
N GLU A 98 -3.85 -24.68 -1.66
CA GLU A 98 -5.04 -25.51 -1.46
C GLU A 98 -5.60 -25.92 -2.83
N ARG A 99 -5.10 -27.09 -3.26
CA ARG A 99 -5.65 -27.92 -4.33
C ARG A 99 -7.19 -27.88 -4.31
N HIS A 100 -7.77 -27.20 -5.29
CA HIS A 100 -9.07 -27.60 -5.79
C HIS A 100 -8.94 -29.05 -6.35
N PRO A 101 -9.94 -29.93 -6.12
CA PRO A 101 -9.85 -31.36 -6.36
C PRO A 101 -9.58 -31.73 -7.82
#